data_AF-A0A1S8X2F4-F1
#
_entry.id   AF-A0A1S8X2F4-F1
#
_cell.length_a   1.000
_cell.length_b   1.000
_cell.length_c   1.000
_cell.angle_alpha   90.00
_cell.angle_beta   90.00
_cell.angle_gamma   90.00
#
_symmetry.space_group_name_H-M   'P 1'
#
loop_
_entity.id
_entity.type
_entity.pdbx_description
1 polymer ?
#
loop_
_entity_poly.entity_id
_entity_poly.type
_entity_poly.pdbx_seq_one_letter_code
_entity_poly.pdbx_strand_id
1 'polypeptide(L)'
;MNSLIIIALCYVNPLVSFFDTCYAQFFSNVKKPLPVFFPIRFLYIGLMTGVVVDSGDGVTHVCPVYDGFSMPRLTKRLDVAGRDITRYLIKLPDGRVIKVGGELFSAPEALFQPHLINHEGVGIAELLFNTIQSADIDTRPAFYKHIVLSGGSTMYPGLPSRLQREIKQLYLQNVLKGDTERLSKFKIRIEAPPQRKHMVFLGGAVLANIMKDHSNSSWLTKKEYEEKGLKILERLNQR
;
A
#
# COMPACT_ATOMS: atom_id res chain seq x y z
N MET A 1 23.48 -18.70 15.56
CA MET A 1 23.06 -17.76 14.50
C MET A 1 21.88 -16.96 15.02
N ASN A 2 22.03 -15.65 15.19
CA ASN A 2 20.92 -14.79 15.62
C ASN A 2 20.11 -14.36 14.40
N SER A 3 19.08 -15.14 14.05
CA SER A 3 18.15 -14.78 12.98
C SER A 3 17.25 -13.63 13.47
N LEU A 4 17.46 -12.42 12.94
CA LEU A 4 16.58 -11.28 13.14
C LEU A 4 15.41 -11.39 12.15
N ILE A 5 14.19 -11.19 12.63
CA ILE A 5 12.99 -11.25 11.77
C ILE A 5 12.20 -9.97 11.90
N ILE A 6 11.94 -9.34 10.75
CA ILE A 6 11.07 -8.18 10.62
C ILE A 6 9.73 -8.64 10.06
N ILE A 7 8.65 -8.25 10.72
CA ILE A 7 7.29 -8.51 10.25
C ILE A 7 6.75 -7.19 9.71
N ALA A 8 6.53 -7.15 8.39
CA ALA A 8 5.88 -6.03 7.71
C ALA A 8 4.36 -6.26 7.75
N LEU A 9 3.62 -5.32 8.34
CA LEU A 9 2.17 -5.43 8.51
C LEU A 9 1.45 -4.39 7.65
N CYS A 10 0.21 -4.71 7.29
CA CYS A 10 -0.62 -3.81 6.49
C CYS A 10 -1.07 -2.62 7.35
N TYR A 11 -1.06 -1.41 6.77
CA TYR A 11 -1.24 -0.12 7.47
C TYR A 11 -2.59 0.08 8.17
N VAL A 12 -3.59 -0.77 7.91
CA VAL A 12 -5.00 -0.54 8.32
C VAL A 12 -5.57 -1.72 9.11
N ASN A 13 -4.80 -2.27 10.05
CA ASN A 13 -5.36 -3.24 10.99
C ASN A 13 -5.60 -2.61 12.36
N PRO A 14 -6.85 -2.23 12.69
CA PRO A 14 -7.30 -2.11 14.07
C PRO A 14 -7.61 -3.48 14.71
N LEU A 15 -7.53 -4.59 13.95
CA LEU A 15 -7.80 -5.93 14.47
C LEU A 15 -6.60 -6.47 15.25
N VAL A 16 -6.63 -6.16 16.54
CA VAL A 16 -5.91 -6.80 17.63
C VAL A 16 -5.84 -8.33 17.48
N SER A 17 -6.87 -8.97 16.91
CA SER A 17 -7.01 -10.43 16.78
C SER A 17 -6.10 -11.11 15.73
N PHE A 18 -5.84 -10.48 14.58
CA PHE A 18 -4.87 -11.03 13.60
C PHE A 18 -3.43 -10.82 14.08
N PHE A 19 -3.22 -9.71 14.79
CA PHE A 19 -1.98 -9.40 15.49
C PHE A 19 -1.68 -10.46 16.56
N ASP A 20 -2.63 -10.77 17.44
CA ASP A 20 -2.47 -11.76 18.51
C ASP A 20 -2.11 -13.14 17.98
N THR A 21 -2.84 -13.65 16.99
CA THR A 21 -2.65 -15.02 16.50
C THR A 21 -1.32 -15.16 15.79
N CYS A 22 -0.99 -14.23 14.87
CA CYS A 22 0.28 -14.28 14.16
C CYS A 22 1.47 -14.03 15.11
N TYR A 23 1.41 -13.05 16.01
CA TYR A 23 2.50 -12.79 16.95
C TYR A 23 2.67 -13.91 17.99
N ALA A 24 1.58 -14.43 18.56
CA ALA A 24 1.66 -15.54 19.51
C ALA A 24 2.30 -16.79 18.88
N GLN A 25 1.93 -17.08 17.63
CA GLN A 25 2.50 -18.20 16.87
C GLN A 25 3.92 -17.93 16.34
N PHE A 26 4.33 -16.66 16.22
CA PHE A 26 5.69 -16.29 15.85
C PHE A 26 6.64 -16.32 17.05
N PHE A 27 6.21 -15.80 18.21
CA PHE A 27 6.97 -15.82 19.46
C PHE A 27 7.13 -17.23 20.05
N SER A 28 6.27 -18.19 19.69
CA SER A 28 6.49 -19.59 20.06
C SER A 28 7.79 -20.14 19.44
N ASN A 29 8.18 -19.68 18.24
CA ASN A 29 9.31 -20.21 17.47
C ASN A 29 10.52 -19.25 17.35
N VAL A 30 10.38 -17.95 17.64
CA VAL A 30 11.40 -16.92 17.34
C VAL A 30 11.72 -16.04 18.55
N LYS A 31 13.01 -15.77 18.78
CA LYS A 31 13.50 -15.06 19.98
C LYS A 31 13.35 -13.52 19.95
N LYS A 32 13.33 -12.88 18.76
CA LYS A 32 13.33 -11.40 18.61
C LYS A 32 12.61 -10.91 17.33
N PRO A 33 11.27 -10.86 17.28
CA PRO A 33 10.55 -10.21 16.20
C PRO A 33 10.47 -8.68 16.39
N LEU A 34 10.56 -7.92 15.31
CA LEU A 34 10.25 -6.48 15.30
C LEU A 34 8.95 -6.24 14.54
N PRO A 35 7.88 -5.74 15.18
CA PRO A 35 6.74 -5.13 14.50
C PRO A 35 7.18 -3.82 13.88
N VAL A 36 7.06 -3.72 12.57
CA VAL A 36 7.36 -2.49 11.87
C VAL A 36 6.09 -2.01 11.16
N PHE A 37 5.52 -0.92 11.70
CA PHE A 37 4.46 -0.13 11.07
C PHE A 37 5.02 0.96 10.14
N PHE A 38 6.32 0.91 9.87
CA PHE A 38 7.01 1.90 9.07
C PHE A 38 6.63 1.76 7.59
N PRO A 39 6.69 2.84 6.81
CA PRO A 39 6.53 2.80 5.37
C PRO A 39 7.75 2.16 4.68
N ILE A 40 7.94 0.86 4.91
CA ILE A 40 9.05 0.04 4.42
C ILE A 40 9.17 0.12 2.88
N ARG A 41 8.04 0.33 2.21
CA ARG A 41 7.95 0.48 0.75
C ARG A 41 8.66 1.75 0.24
N PHE A 42 8.66 2.82 1.04
CA PHE A 42 9.31 4.08 0.74
C PHE A 42 10.83 4.02 1.00
N LEU A 43 11.24 3.26 2.01
CA LEU A 43 12.65 3.06 2.35
C LEU A 43 13.46 2.41 1.22
N TYR A 44 12.87 1.46 0.49
CA TYR A 44 13.54 0.82 -0.65
C TYR A 44 13.83 1.81 -1.79
N ILE A 45 12.93 2.77 -2.02
CA ILE A 45 13.05 3.77 -3.08
C ILE A 45 13.91 4.96 -2.63
N GLY A 46 14.18 5.09 -1.33
CA GLY A 46 14.94 6.22 -0.77
C GLY A 46 14.11 7.51 -0.69
N LEU A 47 12.79 7.39 -0.61
CA LEU A 47 11.87 8.52 -0.45
C LEU A 47 11.36 8.55 1.00
N MET A 48 11.22 9.74 1.57
CA MET A 48 10.65 9.94 2.91
C MET A 48 9.21 10.45 2.88
N THR A 49 8.79 11.04 1.75
CA THR A 49 7.46 11.63 1.59
C THR A 49 6.85 11.21 0.26
N GLY A 50 5.57 10.83 0.28
CA GLY A 50 4.78 10.46 -0.91
C GLY A 50 3.53 9.67 -0.54
N VAL A 51 2.92 9.01 -1.54
CA VAL A 51 1.75 8.15 -1.34
C VAL A 51 2.03 6.75 -1.88
N VAL A 52 1.76 5.72 -1.07
CA VAL A 52 1.75 4.33 -1.55
C VAL A 52 0.33 3.97 -1.96
N VAL A 53 0.20 3.42 -3.16
CA VAL A 53 -0.98 2.64 -3.56
C VAL A 53 -0.59 1.17 -3.52
N ASP A 54 -1.10 0.43 -2.54
CA ASP A 54 -0.86 -0.99 -2.36
C ASP A 54 -2.07 -1.81 -2.77
N SER A 55 -1.98 -2.57 -3.86
CA SER A 55 -3.05 -3.46 -4.29
C SER A 55 -2.64 -4.93 -4.11
N GLY A 56 -3.25 -5.57 -3.12
CA GLY A 56 -3.01 -6.96 -2.75
C GLY A 56 -3.97 -7.94 -3.46
N ASP A 57 -4.14 -9.13 -2.86
CA ASP A 57 -5.11 -10.13 -3.34
C ASP A 57 -6.55 -9.76 -2.96
N GLY A 58 -6.79 -9.37 -1.70
CA GLY A 58 -8.15 -9.12 -1.20
C GLY A 58 -8.55 -7.65 -1.08
N VAL A 59 -7.60 -6.73 -0.95
CA VAL A 59 -7.86 -5.32 -0.68
C VAL A 59 -6.81 -4.41 -1.31
N THR A 60 -7.23 -3.20 -1.67
CA THR A 60 -6.35 -2.12 -2.14
C THR A 60 -6.35 -0.98 -1.11
N HIS A 61 -5.16 -0.51 -0.74
CA HIS A 61 -4.98 0.56 0.23
C HIS A 61 -4.23 1.74 -0.38
N VAL A 62 -4.64 2.96 -0.03
CA VAL A 62 -3.92 4.19 -0.33
C VAL A 62 -3.45 4.79 0.98
N CYS A 63 -2.15 4.81 1.22
CA CYS A 63 -1.54 5.31 2.45
C CYS A 63 -0.59 6.47 2.12
N PRO A 64 -0.89 7.70 2.54
CA PRO A 64 0.05 8.80 2.47
C PRO A 64 1.11 8.67 3.57
N VAL A 65 2.33 9.07 3.22
CA VAL A 65 3.53 9.00 4.05
C VAL A 65 4.22 10.35 4.01
N TYR A 66 4.50 10.93 5.15
CA TYR A 66 5.15 12.23 5.27
C TYR A 66 6.29 12.15 6.27
N ASP A 67 7.48 12.56 5.85
CA ASP A 67 8.71 12.57 6.66
C ASP A 67 9.01 11.22 7.36
N GLY A 68 8.76 10.12 6.65
CA GLY A 68 8.94 8.76 7.17
C GLY A 68 7.80 8.23 8.03
N PHE A 69 6.78 9.04 8.34
CA PHE A 69 5.62 8.61 9.11
C PHE A 69 4.41 8.35 8.22
N SER A 70 3.74 7.23 8.45
CA SER A 70 2.45 6.97 7.80
C SER A 70 1.36 7.82 8.43
N MET A 71 0.42 8.32 7.63
CA MET A 71 -0.72 9.11 8.09
C MET A 71 -1.99 8.23 8.12
N PRO A 72 -2.26 7.50 9.21
CA PRO A 72 -3.34 6.51 9.27
C PRO A 72 -4.74 7.13 9.11
N ARG A 73 -4.94 8.36 9.61
CA ARG A 73 -6.21 9.10 9.48
C ARG A 73 -6.62 9.36 8.03
N LEU A 74 -5.62 9.53 7.16
CA LEU A 74 -5.82 9.79 5.74
C LEU A 74 -5.82 8.50 4.91
N THR A 75 -5.46 7.37 5.51
CA THR A 75 -5.39 6.10 4.78
C THR A 75 -6.79 5.64 4.40
N LYS A 76 -6.96 5.32 3.11
CA LYS A 76 -8.23 4.83 2.57
C LYS A 76 -8.08 3.41 2.05
N ARG A 77 -9.17 2.65 2.14
CA ARG A 77 -9.26 1.26 1.70
C ARG A 77 -10.33 1.13 0.63
N LEU A 78 -10.02 0.32 -0.37
CA LEU A 78 -10.92 -0.17 -1.41
C LEU A 78 -11.00 -1.69 -1.28
N ASP A 79 -12.22 -2.21 -1.12
CA ASP A 79 -12.52 -3.64 -1.05
C ASP A 79 -12.62 -4.27 -2.45
N VAL A 80 -11.70 -3.85 -3.33
CA VAL A 80 -11.53 -4.39 -4.68
C VAL A 80 -10.05 -4.65 -4.90
N ALA A 81 -9.72 -5.87 -5.29
CA ALA A 81 -8.34 -6.30 -5.48
C ALA A 81 -8.21 -7.47 -6.46
N GLY A 82 -7.05 -8.12 -6.47
CA GLY A 82 -6.71 -9.18 -7.43
C GLY A 82 -7.69 -10.36 -7.45
N ARG A 83 -8.26 -10.72 -6.31
CA ARG A 83 -9.25 -11.80 -6.18
C ARG A 83 -10.54 -11.50 -6.90
N ASP A 84 -11.05 -10.28 -6.78
CA ASP A 84 -12.30 -9.87 -7.42
C ASP A 84 -12.13 -9.78 -8.94
N ILE A 85 -10.96 -9.30 -9.38
CA ILE A 85 -10.56 -9.28 -10.79
C ILE A 85 -10.45 -10.71 -11.34
N THR A 86 -9.86 -11.62 -10.56
CA THR A 86 -9.74 -13.03 -10.92
C THR A 86 -11.10 -13.72 -10.98
N ARG A 87 -12.01 -13.42 -10.03
CA ARG A 87 -13.40 -13.92 -10.05
C ARG A 87 -14.17 -13.40 -11.27
N TYR A 88 -13.88 -12.18 -11.71
CA TYR A 88 -14.46 -11.60 -12.92
C TYR A 88 -13.91 -12.26 -14.21
N LEU A 89 -12.65 -12.71 -14.21
CA LEU A 89 -11.98 -13.35 -15.36
C LEU A 89 -12.24 -14.85 -15.51
N ILE A 90 -12.51 -15.57 -14.42
CA ILE A 90 -12.58 -17.03 -14.44
C ILE A 90 -14.04 -17.50 -14.41
N LYS A 91 -14.50 -18.05 -15.53
CA LYS A 91 -15.39 -19.21 -15.51
C LYS A 91 -14.96 -20.21 -16.57
N LEU A 92 -14.38 -21.32 -16.11
CA LEU A 92 -14.69 -22.70 -16.53
C LEU A 92 -13.81 -23.69 -15.71
N PRO A 93 -14.40 -24.48 -14.79
CA PRO A 93 -13.69 -25.44 -13.94
C PRO A 93 -13.33 -26.77 -14.62
N ASP A 94 -13.53 -26.87 -15.94
CA ASP A 94 -13.45 -28.10 -16.74
C ASP A 94 -12.12 -28.25 -17.50
N GLY A 95 -11.12 -27.40 -17.22
CA GLY A 95 -9.78 -27.48 -17.80
C GLY A 95 -9.69 -27.05 -19.27
N ARG A 96 -10.74 -26.46 -19.84
CA ARG A 96 -10.74 -25.97 -21.22
C ARG A 96 -10.03 -24.63 -21.33
N VAL A 97 -9.10 -24.54 -22.28
CA VAL A 97 -8.41 -23.28 -22.61
C VAL A 97 -9.30 -22.45 -23.53
N ILE A 98 -10.00 -21.47 -22.97
CA ILE A 98 -10.74 -20.47 -23.75
C ILE A 98 -9.84 -19.27 -24.06
N LYS A 99 -9.92 -18.77 -25.31
CA LYS A 99 -9.30 -17.50 -25.70
C LYS A 99 -10.16 -16.36 -25.15
N VAL A 100 -9.71 -15.78 -24.05
CA VAL A 100 -10.28 -14.55 -23.49
C VAL A 100 -9.69 -13.37 -24.28
N GLY A 101 -10.55 -12.58 -24.91
CA GLY A 101 -10.20 -11.43 -25.74
C GLY A 101 -10.30 -10.13 -24.94
N GLY A 102 -11.32 -9.32 -25.25
CA GLY A 102 -11.56 -8.01 -24.62
C GLY A 102 -11.84 -8.07 -23.11
N GLU A 103 -12.21 -9.23 -22.58
CA GLU A 103 -12.53 -9.41 -21.16
C GLU A 103 -11.28 -9.28 -20.27
N LEU A 104 -10.08 -9.54 -20.82
CA LEU A 104 -8.79 -9.29 -20.15
C LEU A 104 -8.58 -7.81 -19.79
N PHE A 105 -9.13 -6.90 -20.60
CA PHE A 105 -9.06 -5.46 -20.35
C PHE A 105 -10.21 -4.98 -19.45
N SER A 106 -11.32 -5.71 -19.44
CA SER A 106 -12.49 -5.40 -18.60
C SER A 106 -12.23 -5.69 -17.12
N ALA A 107 -11.40 -6.70 -16.84
CA ALA A 107 -11.09 -7.12 -15.48
C ALA A 107 -10.32 -6.08 -14.65
N PRO A 108 -9.21 -5.46 -15.12
CA PRO A 108 -8.59 -4.35 -14.40
C PRO A 108 -9.45 -3.09 -14.37
N GLU A 109 -10.49 -2.98 -15.22
CA GLU A 109 -11.44 -1.86 -15.17
C GLU A 109 -12.26 -1.87 -13.87
N ALA A 110 -12.45 -3.04 -13.24
CA ALA A 110 -13.11 -3.14 -11.93
C ALA A 110 -12.39 -2.33 -10.82
N LEU A 111 -11.07 -2.09 -10.95
CA LEU A 111 -10.33 -1.23 -10.00
C LEU A 111 -10.66 0.25 -10.17
N PHE A 112 -11.01 0.66 -11.39
CA PHE A 112 -11.36 2.03 -11.74
C PHE A 112 -12.86 2.28 -11.62
N GLN A 113 -13.66 1.23 -11.85
CA GLN A 113 -15.11 1.25 -11.81
C GLN A 113 -15.62 0.07 -10.95
N PRO A 114 -15.59 0.21 -9.61
CA PRO A 114 -16.04 -0.84 -8.69
C PRO A 114 -17.50 -1.30 -8.93
N HIS A 115 -18.34 -0.44 -9.49
CA HIS A 115 -19.72 -0.76 -9.86
C HIS A 115 -19.85 -1.97 -10.81
N LEU A 116 -18.83 -2.24 -11.64
CA LEU A 116 -18.82 -3.40 -12.55
C LEU A 116 -18.86 -4.75 -11.84
N ILE A 117 -18.39 -4.81 -10.59
CA ILE A 117 -18.39 -6.03 -9.76
C ILE A 117 -19.46 -5.96 -8.65
N ASN A 118 -20.48 -5.11 -8.82
CA ASN A 118 -21.53 -4.85 -7.82
C ASN A 118 -20.97 -4.38 -6.46
N HIS A 119 -19.82 -3.69 -6.49
CA HIS A 119 -19.25 -3.08 -5.30
C HIS A 119 -19.55 -1.58 -5.31
N GLU A 120 -20.22 -1.10 -4.27
CA GLU A 120 -20.43 0.34 -4.05
C GLU A 120 -19.11 0.93 -3.52
N GLY A 121 -18.37 1.62 -4.38
CA GLY A 121 -17.06 2.17 -4.05
C GLY A 121 -16.53 3.10 -5.14
N VAL A 122 -15.68 4.04 -4.72
CA VAL A 122 -14.99 4.93 -5.66
C VAL A 122 -13.82 4.19 -6.32
N GLY A 123 -13.51 4.55 -7.57
CA GLY A 123 -12.36 4.00 -8.28
C GLY A 123 -11.03 4.30 -7.60
N ILE A 124 -9.99 3.51 -7.89
CA ILE A 124 -8.65 3.67 -7.30
C ILE A 124 -8.06 5.07 -7.52
N ALA A 125 -8.33 5.71 -8.66
CA ALA A 125 -7.84 7.06 -8.95
C ALA A 125 -8.57 8.13 -8.14
N GLU A 126 -9.89 8.01 -8.00
CA GLU A 126 -10.69 8.91 -7.15
C GLU A 126 -10.33 8.73 -5.68
N LEU A 127 -10.14 7.48 -5.23
CA LEU A 127 -9.69 7.19 -3.88
C LEU A 127 -8.35 7.85 -3.58
N LEU A 128 -7.40 7.74 -4.49
CA LEU A 128 -6.09 8.37 -4.40
C LEU A 128 -6.20 9.89 -4.37
N PHE A 129 -6.98 10.47 -5.29
CA PHE A 129 -7.22 11.91 -5.34
C PHE A 129 -7.84 12.42 -4.04
N ASN A 130 -8.89 11.77 -3.55
CA ASN A 130 -9.57 12.12 -2.30
C ASN A 130 -8.63 12.02 -1.09
N THR A 131 -7.77 11.00 -1.06
CA THR A 131 -6.76 10.82 -0.01
C THR A 131 -5.78 12.00 0.01
N ILE A 132 -5.22 12.37 -1.14
CA ILE A 132 -4.31 13.52 -1.26
C ILE A 132 -5.03 14.83 -0.92
N GLN A 133 -6.27 14.97 -1.38
CA GLN A 133 -7.05 16.18 -1.19
C GLN A 133 -7.50 16.39 0.27
N SER A 134 -7.64 15.30 1.03
CA SER A 134 -7.89 15.33 2.47
C SER A 134 -6.66 15.70 3.31
N ALA A 135 -5.47 15.67 2.73
CA ALA A 135 -4.25 16.12 3.39
C ALA A 135 -4.10 17.65 3.35
N ASP A 136 -3.21 18.18 4.19
CA ASP A 136 -2.90 19.60 4.27
C ASP A 136 -2.33 20.12 2.95
N ILE A 137 -2.71 21.36 2.58
CA ILE A 137 -2.41 22.00 1.29
C ILE A 137 -0.91 21.93 0.96
N ASP A 138 -0.05 22.12 1.97
CA ASP A 138 1.41 22.17 1.83
C ASP A 138 2.03 20.81 1.46
N THR A 139 1.38 19.70 1.86
CA THR A 139 1.88 18.34 1.61
C THR A 139 1.47 17.79 0.23
N ARG A 140 0.38 18.31 -0.35
CA ARG A 140 -0.20 17.79 -1.61
C ARG A 140 0.77 17.82 -2.78
N PRO A 141 1.57 18.89 -3.02
CA PRO A 141 2.54 18.89 -4.11
C PRO A 141 3.58 17.77 -4.00
N ALA A 142 4.01 17.46 -2.77
CA ALA A 142 4.93 16.34 -2.53
C ALA A 142 4.27 14.99 -2.82
N PHE A 143 3.01 14.82 -2.41
CA PHE A 143 2.23 13.61 -2.68
C PHE A 143 1.97 13.37 -4.16
N TYR A 144 1.64 14.39 -4.94
CA TYR A 144 1.46 14.25 -6.40
C TYR A 144 2.76 13.97 -7.15
N LYS A 145 3.90 14.41 -6.62
CA LYS A 145 5.23 14.17 -7.20
C LYS A 145 5.75 12.77 -6.90
N HIS A 146 5.29 12.14 -5.81
CA HIS A 146 5.80 10.86 -5.33
C HIS A 146 4.66 9.88 -5.07
N ILE A 147 4.05 9.38 -6.14
CA ILE A 147 3.04 8.32 -6.08
C ILE A 147 3.73 7.00 -6.40
N VAL A 148 3.79 6.08 -5.44
CA VAL A 148 4.46 4.78 -5.60
C VAL A 148 3.41 3.68 -5.70
N LEU A 149 3.50 2.87 -6.77
CA LEU A 149 2.67 1.69 -6.93
C LEU A 149 3.36 0.45 -6.34
N SER A 150 2.63 -0.28 -5.52
CA SER A 150 3.11 -1.47 -4.84
C SER A 150 2.07 -2.59 -4.85
N GLY A 151 2.52 -3.84 -4.80
CA GLY A 151 1.65 -5.02 -4.73
C GLY A 151 1.42 -5.71 -6.07
N GLY A 152 1.00 -6.98 -6.00
CA GLY A 152 0.90 -7.87 -7.16
C GLY A 152 -0.15 -7.41 -8.18
N SER A 153 -1.27 -6.87 -7.72
CA SER A 153 -2.37 -6.41 -8.58
C SER A 153 -2.06 -5.07 -9.26
N THR A 154 -0.99 -4.37 -8.85
CA THR A 154 -0.51 -3.20 -9.61
C THR A 154 0.32 -3.58 -10.83
N MET A 155 0.57 -4.87 -11.06
CA MET A 155 1.42 -5.36 -12.16
C MET A 155 0.81 -5.21 -13.56
N TYR A 156 -0.46 -4.81 -13.68
CA TYR A 156 -1.13 -4.70 -14.98
C TYR A 156 -0.36 -3.77 -15.96
N PRO A 157 -0.25 -4.18 -17.24
CA PRO A 157 0.39 -3.36 -18.26
C PRO A 157 -0.42 -2.07 -18.48
N GLY A 158 0.27 -0.93 -18.61
CA GLY A 158 -0.38 0.36 -18.84
C GLY A 158 -1.08 0.99 -17.63
N LEU A 159 -1.16 0.28 -16.48
CA LEU A 159 -1.76 0.82 -15.25
C LEU A 159 -1.13 2.16 -14.81
N PRO A 160 0.21 2.35 -14.79
CA PRO A 160 0.79 3.63 -14.39
C PRO A 160 0.36 4.78 -15.30
N SER A 161 0.35 4.56 -16.62
CA SER A 161 -0.04 5.57 -17.61
C SER A 161 -1.54 5.90 -17.51
N ARG A 162 -2.39 4.88 -17.30
CA ARG A 162 -3.84 5.04 -17.08
C ARG A 162 -4.12 5.88 -15.83
N LEU A 163 -3.51 5.50 -14.70
CA LEU A 163 -3.68 6.19 -13.43
C LEU A 163 -3.18 7.64 -13.52
N GLN A 164 -2.06 7.88 -14.21
CA GLN A 164 -1.54 9.24 -14.41
C GLN A 164 -2.51 10.12 -15.20
N ARG A 165 -3.18 9.56 -16.23
CA ARG A 165 -4.17 10.28 -17.02
C ARG A 165 -5.40 10.65 -16.19
N GLU A 166 -5.93 9.72 -15.41
CA GLU A 166 -7.10 9.97 -14.58
C GLU A 166 -6.84 11.00 -13.49
N ILE A 167 -5.69 10.94 -12.79
CA ILE A 167 -5.38 11.95 -11.78
C ILE A 167 -5.25 13.34 -12.43
N LYS A 168 -4.65 13.45 -13.63
CA LYS A 168 -4.61 14.72 -14.36
C LYS A 168 -6.00 15.25 -14.67
N GLN A 169 -6.91 14.37 -15.09
CA GLN A 169 -8.29 14.71 -15.39
C GLN A 169 -9.05 15.17 -14.14
N LEU A 170 -8.95 14.41 -13.04
CA LEU A 170 -9.55 14.77 -11.75
C LEU A 170 -9.01 16.10 -11.22
N TYR A 171 -7.71 16.34 -11.35
CA TYR A 171 -7.09 17.60 -10.96
C TYR A 171 -7.57 18.79 -11.81
N LEU A 172 -7.66 18.60 -13.13
CA LEU A 172 -8.18 19.63 -14.05
C LEU A 172 -9.63 19.99 -13.73
N GLN A 173 -10.47 18.98 -13.47
CA GLN A 173 -11.90 19.17 -13.23
C GLN A 173 -12.18 19.75 -11.85
N ASN A 174 -11.60 19.16 -10.79
CA ASN A 174 -11.97 19.47 -9.42
C ASN A 174 -11.14 20.61 -8.80
N VAL A 175 -9.89 20.80 -9.22
CA VAL A 175 -8.99 21.82 -8.65
C VAL A 175 -8.86 23.02 -9.59
N LEU A 176 -8.55 22.78 -10.86
CA LEU A 176 -8.29 23.84 -11.84
C LEU A 176 -9.55 24.37 -12.54
N LYS A 177 -10.70 23.69 -12.39
CA LYS A 177 -11.99 24.06 -13.00
C LYS A 177 -11.89 24.37 -14.51
N GLY A 178 -11.06 23.62 -15.24
CA GLY A 178 -10.86 23.77 -16.67
C GLY A 178 -9.69 24.67 -17.12
N ASP A 179 -8.92 25.24 -16.19
CA ASP A 179 -7.74 26.04 -16.53
C ASP A 179 -6.57 25.15 -17.02
N THR A 180 -6.38 25.10 -18.34
CA THR A 180 -5.38 24.26 -19.01
C THR A 180 -3.95 24.78 -18.87
N GLU A 181 -3.75 26.07 -18.61
CA GLU A 181 -2.40 26.63 -18.51
C GLU A 181 -1.72 26.19 -17.22
N ARG A 182 -2.46 26.17 -16.11
CA ARG A 182 -1.97 25.72 -14.80
C ARG A 182 -1.71 24.21 -14.74
N LEU A 183 -2.35 23.43 -15.61
CA LEU A 183 -2.10 22.00 -15.72
C LEU A 183 -0.67 21.70 -16.18
N SER A 184 -0.08 22.54 -17.03
CA SER A 184 1.29 22.36 -17.52
C SER A 184 2.34 22.49 -16.40
N LYS A 185 2.05 23.28 -15.37
CA LYS A 185 2.91 23.47 -14.18
C LYS A 185 2.79 22.29 -13.20
N PHE A 186 1.70 21.52 -13.28
CA PHE A 186 1.43 20.41 -12.39
C PHE A 186 2.19 19.15 -12.83
N LYS A 187 3.24 18.80 -12.07
CA LYS A 187 4.07 17.63 -12.33
C LYS A 187 3.60 16.45 -11.48
N ILE A 188 2.92 15.50 -12.11
CA ILE A 188 2.60 14.20 -11.51
C ILE A 188 3.66 13.19 -11.90
N ARG A 189 4.18 12.45 -10.92
CA ARG A 189 5.10 11.34 -11.16
C ARG A 189 4.62 10.10 -10.41
N ILE A 190 4.37 9.05 -11.19
CA ILE A 190 3.98 7.73 -10.72
C ILE A 190 5.19 6.81 -10.90
N GLU A 191 5.66 6.26 -9.78
CA GLU A 191 6.80 5.36 -9.72
C GLU A 191 6.30 3.92 -9.67
N ALA A 192 6.63 3.16 -10.70
CA ALA A 192 6.27 1.76 -10.84
C ALA A 192 7.54 0.93 -11.06
N PRO A 193 8.30 0.61 -9.99
CA PRO A 193 9.50 -0.20 -10.12
C PRO A 193 9.16 -1.61 -10.64
N PRO A 194 10.03 -2.25 -11.44
CA PRO A 194 9.76 -3.58 -12.00
C PRO A 194 9.62 -4.65 -10.92
N GLN A 195 10.26 -4.46 -9.76
CA GLN A 195 10.23 -5.37 -8.61
C GLN A 195 9.12 -5.01 -7.60
N ARG A 196 8.07 -4.27 -8.00
CA ARG A 196 6.94 -3.83 -7.14
C ARG A 196 6.23 -4.95 -6.36
N LYS A 197 6.25 -6.20 -6.85
CA LYS A 197 5.73 -7.37 -6.11
C LYS A 197 6.54 -7.72 -4.85
N HIS A 198 7.84 -7.44 -4.87
CA HIS A 198 8.80 -7.79 -3.81
C HIS A 198 9.23 -6.56 -3.01
N MET A 199 8.70 -5.38 -3.30
CA MET A 199 9.15 -4.12 -2.73
C MET A 199 9.02 -4.06 -1.21
N VAL A 200 7.96 -4.69 -0.66
CA VAL A 200 7.77 -4.83 0.79
C VAL A 200 8.90 -5.63 1.42
N PHE A 201 9.25 -6.75 0.78
CA PHE A 201 10.30 -7.64 1.24
C PHE A 201 11.68 -6.99 1.13
N LEU A 202 11.98 -6.36 -0.01
CA LEU A 202 13.24 -5.66 -0.25
C LEU A 202 13.44 -4.49 0.72
N GLY A 203 12.40 -3.68 0.93
CA GLY A 203 12.46 -2.62 1.95
C GLY A 203 12.67 -3.18 3.35
N GLY A 204 12.05 -4.33 3.67
CA GLY A 204 12.21 -4.99 4.97
C GLY A 204 13.64 -5.49 5.18
N ALA A 205 14.28 -6.01 4.13
CA ALA A 205 15.68 -6.41 4.17
C ALA A 205 16.63 -5.21 4.38
N VAL A 206 16.38 -4.09 3.69
CA VAL A 206 17.15 -2.84 3.89
C VAL A 206 17.00 -2.34 5.33
N LEU A 207 15.77 -2.31 5.85
CA LEU A 207 15.50 -1.90 7.22
C LEU A 207 16.18 -2.83 8.24
N ALA A 208 16.12 -4.15 8.01
CA ALA A 208 16.77 -5.14 8.86
C ALA A 208 18.28 -4.91 8.94
N ASN A 209 18.90 -4.54 7.82
CA ASN A 209 20.32 -4.25 7.79
C ASN A 209 20.67 -2.96 8.58
N ILE A 210 19.88 -1.89 8.44
CA ILE A 210 20.08 -0.63 9.17
C ILE A 210 19.86 -0.81 10.68
N MET A 211 18.85 -1.60 11.07
CA MET A 211 18.48 -1.85 12.46
C MET A 211 19.34 -2.91 13.15
N LYS A 212 20.17 -3.64 12.39
CA LYS A 212 21.11 -4.64 12.94
C LYS A 212 22.14 -3.98 13.85
N ASP A 213 22.59 -2.78 13.50
CA ASP A 213 23.65 -2.05 14.22
C ASP A 213 23.08 -1.20 15.38
N HIS A 214 21.81 -0.77 15.27
CA HIS A 214 21.10 -0.01 16.31
C HIS A 214 20.47 -0.96 17.34
N SER A 215 21.32 -1.52 18.20
CA SER A 215 20.95 -2.54 19.18
C SER A 215 20.28 -1.96 20.44
N ASN A 216 19.05 -2.42 20.71
CA ASN A 216 18.39 -2.63 22.03
C ASN A 216 17.06 -1.91 22.30
N SER A 217 16.73 -0.76 21.69
CA SER A 217 15.48 -0.07 22.04
C SER A 217 14.25 -0.43 21.18
N SER A 218 14.45 -0.83 19.93
CA SER A 218 13.33 -1.06 19.00
C SER A 218 12.84 -2.51 18.98
N TRP A 219 13.74 -3.49 19.16
CA TRP A 219 13.40 -4.92 19.06
C TRP A 219 12.51 -5.40 20.21
N LEU A 220 11.46 -6.16 19.90
CA LEU A 220 10.67 -6.83 20.93
C LEU A 220 11.27 -8.19 21.25
N THR A 221 11.46 -8.46 22.53
CA THR A 221 11.85 -9.78 23.00
C THR A 221 10.64 -10.60 23.42
N LYS A 222 10.77 -11.93 23.35
CA LYS A 222 9.71 -12.86 23.79
C LYS A 222 9.25 -12.59 25.23
N LYS A 223 10.21 -12.35 26.13
CA LYS A 223 9.93 -12.07 27.55
C LYS A 223 9.07 -10.81 27.73
N GLU A 224 9.42 -9.73 27.04
CA GLU A 224 8.64 -8.49 27.15
C GLU A 224 7.21 -8.65 26.60
N TYR A 225 7.02 -9.48 25.55
CA TYR A 225 5.68 -9.78 25.03
C TYR A 225 4.87 -10.67 25.98
N GLU A 226 5.47 -11.67 26.61
CA GLU A 226 4.80 -12.51 27.61
C GLU A 226 4.37 -11.70 28.85
N GLU A 227 5.15 -10.69 29.25
CA GLU A 227 4.87 -9.83 30.41
C GLU A 227 3.82 -8.74 30.13
N LYS A 228 3.87 -8.10 28.96
CA LYS A 228 3.05 -6.91 28.65
C LYS A 228 1.94 -7.17 27.62
N GLY A 229 1.99 -8.30 26.93
CA GLY A 229 1.10 -8.62 25.82
C GLY A 229 1.09 -7.52 24.76
N LEU A 230 -0.09 -7.24 24.23
CA LEU A 230 -0.33 -6.22 23.19
C LEU A 230 0.02 -4.78 23.60
N LYS A 231 0.05 -4.46 24.89
CA LYS A 231 0.38 -3.10 25.38
C LYS A 231 1.81 -2.70 25.02
N ILE A 232 2.67 -3.65 24.70
CA ILE A 232 4.02 -3.37 24.22
C ILE A 232 4.05 -2.65 22.87
N LEU A 233 2.99 -2.79 22.07
CA LEU A 233 2.88 -2.12 20.77
C LEU A 233 2.69 -0.61 20.91
N GLU A 234 2.09 -0.15 22.02
CA GLU A 234 1.95 1.28 22.31
C GLU A 234 3.32 1.96 22.46
N ARG A 235 4.32 1.25 23.01
CA ARG A 235 5.72 1.73 23.09
C ARG A 235 6.31 2.01 21.71
N LEU A 236 5.91 1.25 20.70
CA LEU A 236 6.41 1.39 19.33
C LEU A 236 5.66 2.46 18.53
N ASN A 237 4.44 2.78 18.93
CA ASN A 237 3.56 3.74 18.24
C ASN A 237 3.68 5.18 18.78
N GLN A 238 4.46 5.39 19.85
CA GLN A 238 4.67 6.69 20.52
C GLN A 238 5.87 7.49 19.99
N ARG A 239 6.37 7.19 18.78
CA ARG A 239 7.48 7.92 18.15
C ARG A 239 7.09 8.45 16.78
#